data_AF-A0A529IHD4-F1
#
_entry.id   AF-A0A529IHD4-F1
#
_cell.length_a   1.000
_cell.length_b   1.000
_cell.length_c   1.000
_cell.angle_alpha   90.00
_cell.angle_beta   90.00
_cell.angle_gamma   90.00
#
_symmetry.space_group_name_H-M   'P 1'
#
loop_
_entity.id
_entity.type
_entity.pdbx_description
1 polymer ?
#
loop_
_entity_poly.entity_id
_entity_poly.type
_entity_poly.pdbx_seq_one_letter_code
_entity_poly.pdbx_strand_id
1 'polypeptide(L)'
;SFLAEMVRLMEAAEGGRAHYRRIADRVSALYAPVVHLTAFATFLGWMAVTGDWHRAITIAIAVLIITCPCALGLAVPIVQVVAARRLFENGIMVKDGSAMERLATIDTAVFDKTGTLTLGQPRLVNASSIDPAMLAVAGDMATHSRHPFSKAIAGFAHPGGQYKFDAVTEHPGFGIEATGAGSTWRLGRRGWAGWRARTGGEGKHGGTVLTKDGFIVATFDFEDALRADAKAAIGQLSHAGVSVEMLSGDTAGACGEVAEMLGVKDFVPCLLPSGKVERIETLAKDGHKVLMVGDGLNDTPALSAAHVSIAPATAADIGRNAADFVFLRESLLAVPLALDVSRKAGHLIRQNIAIAIVYNAVAVPIAILGHATPLLAAIAMSASSVLVIGNALRLHGFGANATLQVIQKVGRSAVSYSA
;
A
#
# COMPACT_ATOMS: atom_id res chain seq x y z
N SER A 1 -10.05 -1.57 21.23
CA SER A 1 -8.70 -1.06 21.58
C SER A 1 -7.83 -1.18 20.35
N PHE A 2 -7.04 -0.16 20.02
CA PHE A 2 -6.06 -0.19 18.92
C PHE A 2 -5.18 -1.46 18.95
N LEU A 3 -4.82 -1.92 20.15
CA LEU A 3 -4.07 -3.14 20.38
C LEU A 3 -4.81 -4.42 19.96
N ALA A 4 -6.11 -4.50 20.23
CA ALA A 4 -6.94 -5.63 19.81
C ALA A 4 -7.17 -5.65 18.29
N GLU A 5 -7.25 -4.47 17.68
CA GLU A 5 -7.35 -4.32 16.24
C GLU A 5 -6.03 -4.68 15.55
N MET A 6 -4.89 -4.28 16.14
CA MET A 6 -3.56 -4.68 15.68
C MET A 6 -3.33 -6.20 15.77
N VAL A 7 -3.72 -6.84 16.88
CA VAL A 7 -3.58 -8.30 17.04
C VAL A 7 -4.44 -9.03 16.00
N ARG A 8 -5.70 -8.62 15.86
CA ARG A 8 -6.62 -9.23 14.88
C ARG A 8 -6.17 -9.01 13.43
N LEU A 9 -5.51 -7.88 13.13
CA LEU A 9 -4.93 -7.60 11.83
C LEU A 9 -3.62 -8.38 11.58
N MET A 10 -2.81 -8.62 12.61
CA MET A 10 -1.64 -9.52 12.51
C MET A 10 -2.08 -10.97 12.25
N GLU A 11 -3.12 -11.46 12.94
CA GLU A 11 -3.69 -12.78 12.69
C GLU A 11 -4.27 -12.89 11.26
N ALA A 12 -4.88 -11.83 10.74
CA ALA A 12 -5.35 -11.79 9.34
C ALA A 12 -4.20 -11.88 8.32
N ALA A 13 -3.05 -11.27 8.62
CA ALA A 13 -1.85 -11.38 7.80
C ALA A 13 -1.30 -12.83 7.76
N GLU A 14 -1.39 -13.56 8.87
CA GLU A 14 -1.07 -15.00 8.96
C GLU A 14 -2.12 -15.89 8.27
N GLY A 15 -3.38 -15.43 8.21
CA GLY A 15 -4.54 -16.13 7.64
C GLY A 15 -4.72 -16.01 6.11
N GLY A 16 -3.95 -15.14 5.44
CA GLY A 16 -4.06 -14.90 4.00
C GLY A 16 -3.74 -16.13 3.14
N ARG A 17 -4.65 -16.51 2.22
CA ARG A 17 -4.45 -17.62 1.26
C ARG A 17 -3.62 -17.18 0.05
N ALA A 18 -2.33 -16.95 0.28
CA ALA A 18 -1.31 -16.76 -0.76
C ALA A 18 -1.40 -17.79 -1.91
N HIS A 19 -1.13 -17.36 -3.15
CA HIS A 19 -1.16 -18.23 -4.32
C HIS A 19 -0.05 -19.29 -4.23
N TYR A 20 1.15 -18.88 -3.84
CA TYR A 20 2.25 -19.83 -3.62
C TYR A 20 1.95 -20.81 -2.48
N ARG A 21 1.28 -20.38 -1.41
CA ARG A 21 0.84 -21.27 -0.33
C ARG A 21 -0.16 -22.32 -0.85
N ARG A 22 -1.16 -21.90 -1.63
CA ARG A 22 -2.12 -22.82 -2.26
C ARG A 22 -1.46 -23.83 -3.20
N ILE A 23 -0.45 -23.40 -3.97
CA ILE A 23 0.35 -24.32 -4.80
C ILE A 23 1.12 -25.29 -3.92
N ALA A 24 1.85 -24.81 -2.91
CA ALA A 24 2.63 -25.65 -2.01
C ALA A 24 1.76 -26.70 -1.29
N ASP A 25 0.58 -26.31 -0.80
CA ASP A 25 -0.38 -27.21 -0.16
C ASP A 25 -0.91 -28.27 -1.15
N ARG A 26 -1.27 -27.86 -2.37
CA ARG A 26 -1.76 -28.77 -3.41
C ARG A 26 -0.67 -29.73 -3.87
N VAL A 27 0.55 -29.24 -4.08
CA VAL A 27 1.70 -30.06 -4.43
C VAL A 27 1.97 -31.05 -3.31
N SER A 28 1.95 -30.63 -2.05
CA SER A 28 2.15 -31.51 -0.88
C SER A 28 1.08 -32.62 -0.80
N ALA A 29 -0.19 -32.29 -1.08
CA ALA A 29 -1.28 -33.26 -1.09
C ALA A 29 -1.12 -34.32 -2.19
N LEU A 30 -0.64 -33.92 -3.38
CA LEU A 30 -0.33 -34.86 -4.46
C LEU A 30 0.98 -35.62 -4.22
N TYR A 31 1.93 -35.03 -3.48
CA TYR A 31 3.23 -35.61 -3.21
C TYR A 31 3.13 -36.88 -2.34
N ALA A 32 2.25 -36.87 -1.34
CA ALA A 32 2.08 -37.97 -0.41
C ALA A 32 1.84 -39.35 -1.10
N PRO A 33 0.84 -39.52 -1.99
CA PRO A 33 0.63 -40.79 -2.68
C PRO A 33 1.80 -41.17 -3.60
N VAL A 34 2.41 -40.20 -4.29
CA VAL A 34 3.57 -40.45 -5.17
C VAL A 34 4.75 -41.00 -4.37
N VAL A 35 5.04 -40.44 -3.21
CA VAL A 35 6.11 -40.89 -2.32
C VAL A 35 5.89 -42.33 -1.84
N HIS A 36 4.68 -42.64 -1.37
CA HIS A 36 4.37 -43.98 -0.86
C HIS A 36 4.41 -45.03 -1.98
N LEU A 37 3.87 -44.70 -3.16
CA LEU A 37 3.95 -45.57 -4.32
C LEU A 37 5.39 -45.79 -4.79
N THR A 38 6.22 -44.75 -4.80
CA THR A 38 7.64 -44.85 -5.18
C THR A 38 8.42 -45.72 -4.20
N ALA A 39 8.19 -45.56 -2.89
CA ALA A 39 8.83 -46.39 -1.88
C ALA A 39 8.37 -47.87 -1.98
N PHE A 40 7.08 -48.10 -2.20
CA PHE A 40 6.53 -49.44 -2.38
C PHE A 40 7.06 -50.11 -3.66
N ALA A 41 7.13 -49.38 -4.77
CA ALA A 41 7.73 -49.86 -6.01
C ALA A 41 9.23 -50.17 -5.83
N THR A 42 9.96 -49.32 -5.09
CA THR A 42 11.38 -49.54 -4.76
C THR A 42 11.57 -50.81 -3.94
N PHE A 43 10.69 -51.04 -2.94
CA PHE A 43 10.67 -52.26 -2.15
C PHE A 43 10.49 -53.50 -3.05
N LEU A 44 9.45 -53.51 -3.91
CA LEU A 44 9.19 -54.64 -4.81
C LEU A 44 10.33 -54.88 -5.80
N GLY A 45 10.92 -53.81 -6.35
CA GLY A 45 12.06 -53.90 -7.26
C GLY A 45 13.29 -54.54 -6.62
N TRP A 46 13.66 -54.11 -5.41
CA TRP A 46 14.78 -54.70 -4.68
C TRP A 46 14.48 -56.12 -4.20
N MET A 47 13.25 -56.42 -3.78
CA MET A 47 12.83 -57.79 -3.47
C MET A 47 13.00 -58.73 -4.68
N ALA A 48 12.64 -58.28 -5.88
CA ALA A 48 12.79 -59.07 -7.10
C ALA A 48 14.26 -59.29 -7.51
N VAL A 49 15.14 -58.31 -7.26
CA VAL A 49 16.55 -58.38 -7.66
C VAL A 49 17.41 -59.15 -6.65
N THR A 50 17.26 -58.87 -5.35
CA THR A 50 18.14 -59.43 -4.30
C THR A 50 17.50 -60.53 -3.47
N GLY A 51 16.17 -60.60 -3.37
CA GLY A 51 15.45 -61.51 -2.47
C GLY A 51 15.63 -61.21 -0.96
N ASP A 52 16.53 -60.30 -0.60
CA ASP A 52 16.80 -59.87 0.77
C ASP A 52 15.78 -58.83 1.27
N TRP A 53 14.92 -59.29 2.18
CA TRP A 53 13.90 -58.47 2.85
C TRP A 53 14.49 -57.29 3.62
N HIS A 54 15.59 -57.50 4.34
CA HIS A 54 16.19 -56.48 5.20
C HIS A 54 16.77 -55.34 4.35
N ARG A 55 17.43 -55.67 3.24
CA ARG A 55 17.94 -54.65 2.31
C ARG A 55 16.81 -53.91 1.61
N ALA A 56 15.82 -54.61 1.08
CA ALA A 56 14.70 -54.00 0.35
C ALA A 56 13.90 -53.02 1.24
N ILE A 57 13.58 -53.42 2.48
CA ILE A 57 12.84 -52.55 3.41
C ILE A 57 13.67 -51.33 3.85
N THR A 58 14.98 -51.50 4.05
CA THR A 58 15.88 -50.39 4.42
C THR A 58 15.95 -49.33 3.34
N ILE A 59 16.03 -49.76 2.07
CA ILE A 59 16.05 -48.85 0.92
C ILE A 59 14.70 -48.15 0.77
N ALA A 60 13.59 -48.87 0.92
CA ALA A 60 12.24 -48.28 0.88
C ALA A 60 12.02 -47.22 1.97
N ILE A 61 12.49 -47.49 3.20
CA ILE A 61 12.49 -46.52 4.30
C ILE A 61 13.34 -45.29 3.96
N ALA A 62 14.53 -45.48 3.39
CA ALA A 62 15.38 -44.37 2.96
C ALA A 62 14.69 -43.49 1.91
N VAL A 63 13.99 -44.10 0.94
CA VAL A 63 13.18 -43.38 -0.07
C VAL A 63 12.03 -42.59 0.60
N LEU A 64 11.31 -43.17 1.56
CA LEU A 64 10.25 -42.46 2.30
C LEU A 64 10.80 -41.25 3.07
N ILE A 65 11.94 -41.41 3.75
CA ILE A 65 12.55 -40.33 4.54
C ILE A 65 13.04 -39.21 3.63
N ILE A 66 13.79 -39.55 2.57
CA ILE A 66 14.46 -38.55 1.74
C ILE A 66 13.49 -37.71 0.92
N THR A 67 12.30 -38.24 0.63
CA THR A 67 11.25 -37.60 -0.16
C THR A 67 10.33 -36.70 0.64
N CYS A 68 10.48 -36.56 1.97
CA CYS A 68 9.62 -35.64 2.74
C CYS A 68 9.69 -34.23 2.13
N PRO A 69 8.55 -33.63 1.72
CA PRO A 69 8.51 -32.27 1.17
C PRO A 69 8.62 -31.18 2.25
N CYS A 70 9.21 -31.50 3.39
CA CYS A 70 9.34 -30.65 4.59
C CYS A 70 9.85 -29.23 4.24
N ALA A 71 10.90 -29.12 3.41
CA ALA A 71 11.46 -27.84 2.98
C ALA A 71 10.55 -27.06 2.00
N LEU A 72 9.82 -27.78 1.14
CA LEU A 72 8.88 -27.18 0.18
C LEU A 72 7.68 -26.55 0.89
N GLY A 73 7.14 -27.22 1.92
CA GLY A 73 6.04 -26.70 2.73
C GLY A 73 6.40 -25.44 3.52
N LEU A 74 7.67 -25.32 3.94
CA LEU A 74 8.16 -24.15 4.68
C LEU A 74 8.68 -23.01 3.78
N ALA A 75 8.98 -23.28 2.51
CA ALA A 75 9.64 -22.34 1.60
C ALA A 75 8.96 -20.97 1.46
N VAL A 76 7.62 -20.98 1.43
CA VAL A 76 6.78 -19.78 1.28
C VAL A 76 6.51 -19.09 2.62
N PRO A 77 5.95 -19.75 3.65
CA PRO A 77 5.56 -19.06 4.89
C PRO A 77 6.74 -18.42 5.62
N ILE A 78 7.92 -19.04 5.60
CA ILE A 78 9.09 -18.46 6.28
C ILE A 78 9.53 -17.14 5.65
N VAL A 79 9.52 -17.05 4.32
CA VAL A 79 9.89 -15.82 3.60
C VAL A 79 8.83 -14.74 3.84
N GLN A 80 7.55 -15.11 3.84
CA GLN A 80 6.45 -14.18 4.11
C GLN A 80 6.54 -13.60 5.52
N VAL A 81 6.80 -14.42 6.54
CA VAL A 81 6.96 -13.95 7.93
C VAL A 81 8.15 -12.98 8.05
N VAL A 82 9.31 -13.33 7.47
CA VAL A 82 10.49 -12.45 7.49
C VAL A 82 10.23 -11.14 6.74
N ALA A 83 9.52 -11.19 5.62
CA ALA A 83 9.20 -10.01 4.81
C ALA A 83 8.17 -9.11 5.50
N ALA A 84 7.10 -9.68 6.08
CA ALA A 84 6.10 -8.97 6.85
C ALA A 84 6.73 -8.28 8.07
N ARG A 85 7.62 -8.97 8.79
CA ARG A 85 8.40 -8.38 9.88
C ARG A 85 9.20 -7.17 9.41
N ARG A 86 9.94 -7.28 8.31
CA ARG A 86 10.75 -6.18 7.77
C ARG A 86 9.89 -4.99 7.35
N LEU A 87 8.75 -5.24 6.72
CA LEU A 87 7.79 -4.18 6.37
C LEU A 87 7.27 -3.49 7.64
N PHE A 88 6.88 -4.27 8.64
CA PHE A 88 6.36 -3.77 9.90
C PHE A 88 7.37 -2.92 10.67
N GLU A 89 8.64 -3.35 10.75
CA GLU A 89 9.75 -2.58 11.34
C GLU A 89 9.96 -1.21 10.64
N ASN A 90 9.59 -1.11 9.36
CA ASN A 90 9.60 0.13 8.58
C ASN A 90 8.25 0.88 8.58
N GLY A 91 7.31 0.45 9.42
CA GLY A 91 6.00 1.08 9.55
C GLY A 91 5.04 0.76 8.40
N ILE A 92 5.17 -0.40 7.75
CA ILE A 92 4.28 -0.86 6.68
C ILE A 92 3.60 -2.14 7.16
N MET A 93 2.28 -2.10 7.31
CA MET A 93 1.46 -3.23 7.72
C MET A 93 0.90 -3.94 6.48
N VAL A 94 0.97 -5.26 6.48
CA VAL A 94 0.40 -6.13 5.44
C VAL A 94 -0.85 -6.77 6.02
N LYS A 95 -2.00 -6.69 5.33
CA LYS A 95 -3.24 -7.34 5.78
C LYS A 95 -3.41 -8.75 5.24
N ASP A 96 -2.84 -9.02 4.08
CA ASP A 96 -2.99 -10.28 3.39
C ASP A 96 -1.64 -10.72 2.79
N GLY A 97 -1.19 -11.93 3.15
CA GLY A 97 0.08 -12.48 2.63
C GLY A 97 0.11 -12.62 1.10
N SER A 98 -1.05 -12.76 0.45
CA SER A 98 -1.11 -12.79 -1.02
C SER A 98 -0.93 -11.42 -1.66
N ALA A 99 -1.17 -10.33 -0.91
CA ALA A 99 -0.94 -8.96 -1.39
C ALA A 99 0.54 -8.69 -1.67
N MET A 100 1.47 -9.29 -0.92
CA MET A 100 2.90 -9.20 -1.21
C MET A 100 3.25 -9.85 -2.56
N GLU A 101 2.62 -10.98 -2.88
CA GLU A 101 2.82 -11.66 -4.16
C GLU A 101 2.27 -10.82 -5.32
N ARG A 102 1.09 -10.21 -5.13
CA ARG A 102 0.47 -9.32 -6.11
C ARG A 102 1.32 -8.06 -6.32
N LEU A 103 1.74 -7.41 -5.22
CA LEU A 103 2.59 -6.22 -5.24
C LEU A 103 3.91 -6.47 -5.97
N ALA A 104 4.52 -7.64 -5.80
CA ALA A 104 5.75 -7.99 -6.51
C ALA A 104 5.60 -7.99 -8.05
N THR A 105 4.38 -8.13 -8.55
CA THR A 105 4.09 -8.25 -9.99
C THR A 105 3.52 -7.01 -10.65
N ILE A 106 3.33 -5.92 -9.90
CA ILE A 106 2.78 -4.69 -10.47
C ILE A 106 3.73 -4.03 -11.47
N ASP A 107 3.12 -3.39 -12.46
CA ASP A 107 3.78 -2.62 -13.52
C ASP A 107 3.30 -1.15 -13.55
N THR A 108 2.16 -0.85 -12.92
CA THR A 108 1.57 0.48 -12.91
C THR A 108 1.18 0.87 -11.49
N ALA A 109 1.53 2.08 -11.06
CA ALA A 109 1.15 2.67 -9.79
C ALA A 109 0.31 3.92 -10.02
N VAL A 110 -0.92 3.86 -9.53
CA VAL A 110 -1.91 4.92 -9.62
C VAL A 110 -2.02 5.58 -8.25
N PHE A 111 -1.79 6.89 -8.20
CA PHE A 111 -1.86 7.68 -6.97
C PHE A 111 -3.10 8.56 -7.00
N ASP A 112 -3.87 8.54 -5.91
CA ASP A 112 -4.74 9.67 -5.64
C ASP A 112 -3.93 10.91 -5.28
N LYS A 113 -4.44 12.08 -5.64
CA LYS A 113 -3.79 13.34 -5.28
C LYS A 113 -4.02 13.68 -3.81
N THR A 114 -5.28 13.82 -3.42
CA THR A 114 -5.67 14.49 -2.17
C THR A 114 -5.51 13.54 -0.99
N GLY A 115 -4.80 13.97 0.07
CA GLY A 115 -4.54 13.12 1.24
C GLY A 115 -3.49 12.02 1.02
N THR A 116 -3.08 11.78 -0.23
CA THR A 116 -2.11 10.76 -0.61
C THR A 116 -0.79 11.37 -1.09
N LEU A 117 -0.76 12.03 -2.25
CA LEU A 117 0.43 12.79 -2.68
C LEU A 117 0.59 14.08 -1.88
N THR A 118 -0.54 14.63 -1.43
CA THR A 118 -0.62 15.74 -0.50
C THR A 118 -0.87 15.28 0.94
N LEU A 119 -0.76 16.20 1.89
CA LEU A 119 -0.98 15.90 3.31
C LEU A 119 -2.47 15.82 3.69
N GLY A 120 -3.39 16.24 2.81
CA GLY A 120 -4.81 16.35 3.14
C GLY A 120 -5.08 17.45 4.16
N GLN A 121 -4.14 18.39 4.29
CA GLN A 121 -4.17 19.49 5.25
C GLN A 121 -4.19 20.80 4.45
N PRO A 122 -5.38 21.24 4.00
CA PRO A 122 -5.47 22.44 3.20
C PRO A 122 -4.98 23.65 4.00
N ARG A 123 -4.13 24.46 3.39
CA ARG A 123 -3.61 25.71 3.94
C ARG A 123 -4.21 26.87 3.18
N LEU A 124 -4.72 27.86 3.91
CA LEU A 124 -5.21 29.10 3.31
C LEU A 124 -4.03 29.91 2.77
N VAL A 125 -3.97 30.14 1.46
CA VAL A 125 -2.83 30.81 0.81
C VAL A 125 -3.06 32.30 0.57
N ASN A 126 -4.31 32.73 0.48
CA ASN A 126 -4.67 34.11 0.20
C ASN A 126 -5.07 34.91 1.45
N ALA A 127 -4.74 34.41 2.65
CA ALA A 127 -5.14 35.01 3.93
C ALA A 127 -4.78 36.50 4.06
N SER A 128 -3.60 36.90 3.56
CA SER A 128 -3.12 38.30 3.57
C SER A 128 -3.86 39.24 2.63
N SER A 129 -4.61 38.70 1.65
CA SER A 129 -5.39 39.47 0.69
C SER A 129 -6.86 39.65 1.10
N ILE A 130 -7.29 38.96 2.16
CA ILE A 130 -8.65 39.02 2.69
C ILE A 130 -8.72 40.09 3.78
N ASP A 131 -9.81 40.85 3.82
CA ASP A 131 -10.09 41.79 4.92
C ASP A 131 -10.04 41.05 6.28
N PRO A 132 -9.16 41.48 7.22
CA PRO A 132 -9.03 40.85 8.53
C PRO A 132 -10.36 40.70 9.29
N ALA A 133 -11.30 41.63 9.12
CA ALA A 133 -12.61 41.55 9.77
C ALA A 133 -13.46 40.40 9.19
N MET A 134 -13.44 40.23 7.86
CA MET A 134 -14.15 39.12 7.20
C MET A 134 -13.48 37.78 7.49
N LEU A 135 -12.16 37.75 7.57
CA LEU A 135 -11.39 36.57 7.92
C LEU A 135 -11.71 36.10 9.36
N ALA A 136 -11.84 37.03 10.31
CA ALA A 136 -12.25 36.73 11.69
C ALA A 136 -13.67 36.16 11.75
N VAL A 137 -14.62 36.76 11.03
CA VAL A 137 -16.01 36.25 10.94
C VAL A 137 -16.05 34.83 10.37
N ALA A 138 -15.31 34.58 9.28
CA ALA A 138 -15.21 33.24 8.71
C ALA A 138 -14.54 32.25 9.68
N GLY A 139 -13.50 32.69 10.40
CA GLY A 139 -12.83 31.92 11.45
C GLY A 139 -13.81 31.48 12.53
N ASP A 140 -14.58 32.42 13.08
CA ASP A 140 -15.59 32.18 14.11
C ASP A 140 -16.63 31.15 13.62
N MET A 141 -17.16 31.31 12.41
CA MET A 141 -18.08 30.32 11.81
C MET A 141 -17.41 28.95 11.64
N ALA A 142 -16.17 28.92 11.19
CA ALA A 142 -15.45 27.71 10.84
C ALA A 142 -15.10 26.83 12.07
N THR A 143 -15.05 27.41 13.28
CA THR A 143 -14.87 26.65 14.53
C THR A 143 -15.97 25.61 14.78
N HIS A 144 -17.14 25.79 14.17
CA HIS A 144 -18.31 24.90 14.32
C HIS A 144 -18.30 23.69 13.37
N SER A 145 -17.33 23.58 12.45
CA SER A 145 -17.27 22.50 11.47
C SER A 145 -15.97 21.69 11.60
N ARG A 146 -16.08 20.39 11.38
CA ARG A 146 -14.92 19.47 11.35
C ARG A 146 -14.29 19.34 9.97
N HIS A 147 -14.84 20.00 8.95
CA HIS A 147 -14.36 19.91 7.58
C HIS A 147 -12.92 20.46 7.46
N PRO A 148 -12.02 19.84 6.67
CA PRO A 148 -10.62 20.27 6.54
C PRO A 148 -10.46 21.75 6.16
N PHE A 149 -11.24 22.26 5.20
CA PHE A 149 -11.23 23.70 4.86
C PHE A 149 -11.69 24.60 6.01
N SER A 150 -12.67 24.16 6.80
CA SER A 150 -13.12 24.92 7.98
C SER A 150 -12.01 24.97 9.02
N LYS A 151 -11.32 23.85 9.29
CA LYS A 151 -10.16 23.84 10.20
C LYS A 151 -9.05 24.80 9.77
N ALA A 152 -8.80 24.90 8.47
CA ALA A 152 -7.81 25.82 7.91
C ALA A 152 -8.18 27.30 8.09
N ILE A 153 -9.48 27.64 8.07
CA ILE A 153 -9.98 28.99 8.33
C ILE A 153 -10.10 29.27 9.84
N ALA A 154 -10.46 28.27 10.65
CA ALA A 154 -10.69 28.41 12.09
C ALA A 154 -9.46 28.91 12.86
N GLY A 155 -8.24 28.69 12.35
CA GLY A 155 -7.01 29.25 12.90
C GLY A 155 -6.95 30.79 12.89
N PHE A 156 -7.80 31.44 12.12
CA PHE A 156 -7.93 32.90 12.04
C PHE A 156 -9.11 33.45 12.85
N ALA A 157 -9.80 32.61 13.63
CA ALA A 157 -10.86 33.04 14.53
C ALA A 157 -10.34 34.04 15.57
N HIS A 158 -11.21 34.94 16.04
CA HIS A 158 -10.79 35.93 17.02
C HIS A 158 -10.81 35.32 18.44
N PRO A 159 -9.80 35.56 19.29
CA PRO A 159 -9.82 35.08 20.67
C PRO A 159 -11.01 35.69 21.42
N GLY A 160 -12.06 34.89 21.67
CA GLY A 160 -13.29 35.31 22.34
C GLY A 160 -14.52 35.51 21.44
N GLY A 161 -14.38 35.32 20.11
CA GLY A 161 -15.46 35.46 19.13
C GLY A 161 -15.87 36.92 18.91
N GLN A 162 -15.52 37.48 17.76
CA GLN A 162 -15.88 38.87 17.43
C GLN A 162 -17.35 38.98 17.06
N TYR A 163 -17.90 37.95 16.40
CA TYR A 163 -19.29 37.91 15.98
C TYR A 163 -20.06 36.85 16.76
N LYS A 164 -21.11 37.28 17.47
CA LYS A 164 -22.06 36.35 18.08
C LYS A 164 -23.12 35.96 17.07
N PHE A 165 -23.15 34.67 16.74
CA PHE A 165 -24.20 34.08 15.93
C PHE A 165 -25.31 33.52 16.84
N ASP A 166 -26.55 33.78 16.48
CA ASP A 166 -27.74 33.28 17.17
C ASP A 166 -27.97 31.79 16.86
N ALA A 167 -27.66 31.37 15.63
CA ALA A 167 -27.68 29.97 15.22
C ALA A 167 -26.59 29.71 14.17
N VAL A 168 -25.99 28.52 14.23
CA VAL A 168 -25.01 28.02 13.26
C VAL A 168 -25.44 26.62 12.83
N THR A 169 -25.59 26.40 11.53
CA THR A 169 -26.04 25.12 10.94
C THR A 169 -25.09 24.70 9.83
N GLU A 170 -24.66 23.44 9.84
CA GLU A 170 -23.86 22.86 8.77
C GLU A 170 -24.77 22.15 7.76
N HIS A 171 -24.59 22.46 6.48
CA HIS A 171 -25.30 21.87 5.35
C HIS A 171 -24.35 20.94 4.59
N PRO A 172 -24.49 19.60 4.73
CA PRO A 172 -23.62 18.64 4.07
C PRO A 172 -23.52 18.87 2.56
N GLY A 173 -22.30 18.90 2.03
CA GLY A 173 -22.02 19.15 0.62
C GLY A 173 -22.06 20.62 0.20
N PHE A 174 -22.52 21.54 1.05
CA PHE A 174 -22.66 22.97 0.73
C PHE A 174 -21.76 23.88 1.57
N GLY A 175 -21.88 23.84 2.90
CA GLY A 175 -21.14 24.75 3.79
C GLY A 175 -21.84 25.01 5.12
N ILE A 176 -21.43 26.08 5.80
CA ILE A 176 -21.96 26.53 7.10
C ILE A 176 -22.83 27.77 6.87
N GLU A 177 -24.02 27.78 7.45
CA GLU A 177 -24.89 28.96 7.54
C GLU A 177 -24.94 29.43 8.99
N ALA A 178 -24.81 30.73 9.21
CA ALA A 178 -24.99 31.34 10.51
C ALA A 178 -25.89 32.57 10.43
N THR A 179 -26.76 32.75 11.41
CA THR A 179 -27.60 33.94 11.55
C THR A 179 -27.14 34.76 12.75
N GLY A 180 -27.07 36.08 12.61
CA GLY A 180 -26.68 36.95 13.71
C GLY A 180 -26.88 38.43 13.37
N ALA A 181 -27.35 39.22 14.34
CA ALA A 181 -27.55 40.66 14.21
C ALA A 181 -28.43 41.07 12.99
N GLY A 182 -29.40 40.23 12.62
CA GLY A 182 -30.32 40.47 11.50
C GLY A 182 -29.76 40.18 10.10
N SER A 183 -28.54 39.63 10.00
CA SER A 183 -27.94 39.19 8.73
C SER A 183 -27.75 37.67 8.68
N THR A 184 -27.76 37.11 7.47
CA THR A 184 -27.42 35.72 7.20
C THR A 184 -26.02 35.63 6.60
N TRP A 185 -25.14 34.89 7.27
CA TRP A 185 -23.79 34.59 6.81
C TRP A 185 -23.72 33.17 6.29
N ARG A 186 -23.02 32.97 5.17
CA ARG A 186 -22.72 31.62 4.65
C ARG A 186 -21.25 31.49 4.28
N LEU A 187 -20.63 30.41 4.76
CA LEU A 187 -19.27 30.00 4.42
C LEU A 187 -19.33 28.66 3.69
N GLY A 188 -19.01 28.60 2.40
CA GLY A 188 -19.13 27.37 1.64
C GLY A 188 -18.98 27.52 0.14
N ARG A 189 -19.52 26.54 -0.61
CA ARG A 189 -19.47 26.54 -2.08
C ARG A 189 -20.05 27.84 -2.64
N ARG A 190 -19.30 28.49 -3.55
CA ARG A 190 -19.68 29.73 -4.23
C ARG A 190 -21.12 29.75 -4.76
N GLY A 191 -21.56 28.67 -5.43
CA GLY A 191 -22.90 28.58 -6.01
C GLY A 191 -24.06 28.54 -5.00
N TRP A 192 -23.80 28.09 -3.76
CA TRP A 192 -24.81 28.02 -2.69
C TRP A 192 -24.77 29.25 -1.78
N ALA A 193 -23.57 29.68 -1.40
CA ALA A 193 -23.39 30.82 -0.52
C ALA A 193 -23.69 32.15 -1.25
N GLY A 194 -23.19 32.32 -2.48
CA GLY A 194 -23.26 33.57 -3.25
C GLY A 194 -24.48 33.70 -4.17
N TRP A 195 -25.64 33.17 -3.79
CA TRP A 195 -26.82 33.06 -4.67
C TRP A 195 -27.40 34.39 -5.17
N ARG A 196 -27.09 35.54 -4.52
CA ARG A 196 -27.51 36.88 -4.97
C ARG A 196 -26.43 37.63 -5.75
N ALA A 197 -25.18 37.16 -5.73
CA ALA A 197 -24.09 37.81 -6.44
C ALA A 197 -24.27 37.60 -7.96
N ARG A 198 -24.80 38.61 -8.66
CA ARG A 198 -24.80 38.69 -10.13
C ARG A 198 -23.36 38.82 -10.64
N THR A 199 -22.59 37.74 -10.59
CA THR A 199 -21.31 37.64 -11.30
C THR A 199 -21.32 36.33 -12.07
N GLY A 200 -21.64 36.45 -13.37
CA GLY A 200 -21.52 35.41 -14.39
C GLY A 200 -20.06 35.10 -14.68
N GLY A 201 -19.35 34.64 -13.67
CA GLY A 201 -17.98 34.18 -13.77
C GLY A 201 -17.81 33.05 -12.77
N GLU A 202 -17.75 31.83 -13.29
CA GLU A 202 -16.89 30.81 -12.70
C GLU A 202 -15.49 31.42 -12.70
N GLY A 203 -15.12 32.11 -11.62
CA GLY A 203 -13.72 32.43 -11.36
C GLY A 203 -12.94 31.13 -11.49
N LYS A 204 -11.71 31.19 -12.02
CA LYS A 204 -10.87 30.06 -12.44
C LYS A 204 -10.72 28.89 -11.44
N HIS A 205 -11.24 29.00 -10.22
CA HIS A 205 -11.31 27.97 -9.21
C HIS A 205 -12.71 27.96 -8.59
N GLY A 206 -13.39 26.81 -8.59
CA GLY A 206 -14.58 26.60 -7.76
C GLY A 206 -14.18 26.75 -6.28
N GLY A 207 -14.45 27.91 -5.70
CA GLY A 207 -13.90 28.31 -4.40
C GLY A 207 -14.89 28.27 -3.24
N THR A 208 -14.33 28.19 -2.03
CA THR A 208 -15.03 28.47 -0.77
C THR A 208 -15.14 29.98 -0.62
N VAL A 209 -16.34 30.50 -0.32
CA VAL A 209 -16.57 31.94 -0.14
C VAL A 209 -17.28 32.22 1.17
N LEU A 210 -17.04 33.40 1.73
CA LEU A 210 -17.89 33.99 2.77
C LEU A 210 -18.85 34.96 2.11
N THR A 211 -20.11 34.88 2.50
CA THR A 211 -21.16 35.78 2.02
C THR A 211 -21.96 36.36 3.17
N LYS A 212 -22.46 37.58 2.97
CA LYS A 212 -23.42 38.25 3.85
C LYS A 212 -24.66 38.57 3.03
N ASP A 213 -25.82 38.07 3.46
CA ASP A 213 -27.12 38.24 2.81
C ASP A 213 -27.10 37.86 1.30
N GLY A 214 -26.29 36.85 0.96
CA GLY A 214 -26.11 36.32 -0.39
C GLY A 214 -25.09 37.05 -1.28
N PHE A 215 -24.45 38.11 -0.78
CA PHE A 215 -23.36 38.82 -1.47
C PHE A 215 -22.00 38.31 -0.99
N ILE A 216 -21.09 38.07 -1.93
CA ILE A 216 -19.73 37.57 -1.63
C ILE A 216 -18.90 38.70 -1.02
N VAL A 217 -18.36 38.45 0.17
CA VAL A 217 -17.53 39.42 0.92
C VAL A 217 -16.08 38.95 1.07
N ALA A 218 -15.81 37.64 0.96
CA ALA A 218 -14.46 37.10 0.88
C ALA A 218 -14.42 35.81 0.06
N THR A 219 -13.29 35.54 -0.59
CA THR A 219 -13.02 34.28 -1.30
C THR A 219 -11.77 33.64 -0.69
N PHE A 220 -11.81 32.34 -0.45
CA PHE A 220 -10.75 31.59 0.22
C PHE A 220 -10.11 30.63 -0.77
N ASP A 221 -8.81 30.80 -0.97
CA ASP A 221 -8.01 29.94 -1.82
C ASP A 221 -7.17 29.02 -0.94
N PHE A 222 -7.27 27.72 -1.20
CA PHE A 222 -6.56 26.69 -0.44
C PHE A 222 -5.54 25.99 -1.33
N GLU A 223 -4.42 25.65 -0.72
CA GLU A 223 -3.43 24.77 -1.30
C GLU A 223 -3.19 23.61 -0.33
N ASP A 224 -3.12 22.39 -0.85
CA ASP A 224 -2.75 21.23 -0.04
C ASP A 224 -1.27 20.91 -0.27
N ALA A 225 -0.49 20.96 0.80
CA ALA A 225 0.95 20.80 0.72
C ALA A 225 1.31 19.38 0.26
N LEU A 226 2.25 19.29 -0.68
CA LEU A 226 2.81 18.02 -1.12
C LEU A 226 3.62 17.37 0.00
N ARG A 227 3.59 16.03 0.06
CA ARG A 227 4.55 15.29 0.91
C ARG A 227 5.96 15.54 0.39
N ALA A 228 6.87 15.91 1.30
CA ALA A 228 8.25 16.28 0.95
C ALA A 228 9.01 15.18 0.19
N ASP A 229 8.64 13.93 0.41
CA ASP A 229 9.25 12.76 -0.20
C ASP A 229 8.47 12.19 -1.39
N ALA A 230 7.34 12.79 -1.79
CA ALA A 230 6.51 12.29 -2.90
C ALA A 230 7.29 12.18 -4.21
N LYS A 231 8.07 13.22 -4.56
CA LYS A 231 8.91 13.24 -5.76
C LYS A 231 9.97 12.13 -5.74
N ALA A 232 10.57 11.89 -4.58
CA ALA A 232 11.56 10.83 -4.41
C ALA A 232 10.91 9.43 -4.53
N ALA A 233 9.73 9.24 -3.96
CA ALA A 233 8.99 7.98 -4.05
C ALA A 233 8.57 7.65 -5.49
N ILE A 234 8.00 8.62 -6.21
CA ILE A 234 7.65 8.50 -7.63
C ILE A 234 8.89 8.18 -8.46
N GLY A 235 9.99 8.91 -8.23
CA GLY A 235 11.28 8.63 -8.88
C GLY A 235 11.74 7.19 -8.68
N GLN A 236 11.69 6.67 -7.45
CA GLN A 236 12.08 5.28 -7.16
C GLN A 236 11.19 4.24 -7.87
N LEU A 237 9.88 4.49 -7.96
CA LEU A 237 8.96 3.62 -8.69
C LEU A 237 9.25 3.61 -10.19
N SER A 238 9.47 4.78 -10.80
CA SER A 238 9.84 4.87 -12.21
C SER A 238 11.18 4.19 -12.51
N HIS A 239 12.20 4.34 -11.64
CA HIS A 239 13.47 3.61 -11.77
C HIS A 239 13.31 2.10 -11.60
N ALA A 240 12.29 1.65 -10.86
CA ALA A 240 11.93 0.25 -10.71
C ALA A 240 11.09 -0.28 -11.89
N GLY A 241 10.92 0.51 -12.96
CA GLY A 241 10.18 0.15 -14.17
C GLY A 241 8.66 0.19 -14.00
N VAL A 242 8.15 0.92 -13.00
CA VAL A 242 6.71 1.08 -12.75
C VAL A 242 6.23 2.38 -13.37
N SER A 243 5.22 2.30 -14.24
CA SER A 243 4.52 3.48 -14.78
C SER A 243 3.74 4.16 -13.67
N VAL A 244 3.83 5.49 -13.57
CA VAL A 244 3.16 6.26 -12.52
C VAL A 244 2.09 7.15 -13.13
N GLU A 245 0.87 7.03 -12.63
CA GLU A 245 -0.28 7.85 -13.04
C GLU A 245 -0.92 8.51 -11.81
N MET A 246 -1.41 9.74 -11.96
CA MET A 246 -2.13 10.46 -10.90
C MET A 246 -3.61 10.65 -11.25
N LEU A 247 -4.50 10.30 -10.33
CA LEU A 247 -5.95 10.54 -10.45
C LEU A 247 -6.38 11.58 -9.43
N SER A 248 -7.31 12.45 -9.82
CA SER A 248 -7.91 13.41 -8.88
C SER A 248 -9.29 13.87 -9.34
N GLY A 249 -10.13 14.24 -8.37
CA GLY A 249 -11.36 14.99 -8.63
C GLY A 249 -11.14 16.49 -8.83
N ASP A 250 -9.92 16.98 -8.62
CA ASP A 250 -9.59 18.39 -8.73
C ASP A 250 -9.47 18.85 -10.18
N THR A 251 -9.45 20.17 -10.38
CA THR A 251 -9.40 20.80 -11.70
C THR A 251 -8.13 20.43 -12.47
N ALA A 252 -8.19 20.52 -13.80
CA ALA A 252 -7.05 20.25 -14.67
C ALA A 252 -5.81 21.12 -14.35
N GLY A 253 -6.02 22.40 -13.99
CA GLY A 253 -4.93 23.30 -13.60
C GLY A 253 -4.21 22.83 -12.34
N ALA A 254 -4.95 22.57 -11.26
CA ALA A 254 -4.37 22.11 -10.00
C ALA A 254 -3.69 20.73 -10.12
N CYS A 255 -4.22 19.85 -10.97
CA CYS A 255 -3.56 18.58 -11.27
C CYS A 255 -2.27 18.77 -12.08
N GLY A 256 -2.29 19.65 -13.07
CA GLY A 256 -1.12 19.94 -13.91
C GLY A 256 0.07 20.46 -13.10
N GLU A 257 -0.17 21.41 -12.18
CA GLU A 257 0.86 21.97 -11.31
C GLU A 257 1.52 20.89 -10.43
N VAL A 258 0.71 20.03 -9.80
CA VAL A 258 1.22 18.92 -8.98
C VAL A 258 1.96 17.89 -9.82
N ALA A 259 1.42 17.53 -10.99
CA ALA A 259 2.07 16.59 -11.90
C ALA A 259 3.45 17.11 -12.35
N GLU A 260 3.56 18.40 -12.70
CA GLU A 260 4.82 19.03 -13.08
C GLU A 260 5.84 19.05 -11.93
N MET A 261 5.43 19.45 -10.72
CA MET A 261 6.30 19.46 -9.54
C MET A 261 6.88 18.08 -9.23
N LEU A 262 6.05 17.04 -9.36
CA LEU A 262 6.40 15.65 -9.07
C LEU A 262 7.06 14.93 -10.24
N GLY A 263 6.98 15.47 -11.46
CA GLY A 263 7.49 14.83 -12.68
C GLY A 263 6.63 13.67 -13.18
N VAL A 264 5.33 13.68 -12.87
CA VAL A 264 4.35 12.69 -13.34
C VAL A 264 3.83 13.13 -14.71
N LYS A 265 3.96 12.26 -15.72
CA LYS A 265 3.54 12.57 -17.09
C LYS A 265 2.04 12.33 -17.30
N ASP A 266 1.54 11.25 -16.73
CA ASP A 266 0.17 10.79 -16.93
C ASP A 266 -0.68 11.18 -15.73
N PHE A 267 -1.68 12.03 -15.95
CA PHE A 267 -2.66 12.37 -14.92
C PHE A 267 -4.05 12.56 -15.51
N VAL A 268 -5.07 12.22 -14.73
CA VAL A 268 -6.48 12.37 -15.13
C VAL A 268 -7.20 13.27 -14.10
N PRO A 269 -7.51 14.52 -14.48
CA PRO A 269 -8.20 15.47 -13.60
C PRO A 269 -9.72 15.29 -13.65
N CYS A 270 -10.43 16.00 -12.77
CA CYS A 270 -11.89 16.13 -12.75
C CYS A 270 -12.65 14.80 -12.65
N LEU A 271 -12.05 13.76 -12.06
CA LEU A 271 -12.68 12.45 -11.93
C LEU A 271 -13.68 12.39 -10.77
N LEU A 272 -14.86 11.84 -11.06
CA LEU A 272 -15.76 11.33 -10.02
C LEU A 272 -15.20 10.01 -9.43
N PRO A 273 -15.63 9.60 -8.22
CA PRO A 273 -15.20 8.33 -7.63
C PRO A 273 -15.41 7.12 -8.55
N SER A 274 -16.53 7.08 -9.29
CA SER A 274 -16.79 6.03 -10.29
C SER A 274 -15.80 6.05 -11.46
N GLY A 275 -15.39 7.23 -11.90
CA GLY A 275 -14.39 7.39 -12.96
C GLY A 275 -13.00 6.88 -12.56
N LYS A 276 -12.63 6.97 -11.27
CA LYS A 276 -11.38 6.36 -10.78
C LYS A 276 -11.41 4.84 -10.91
N VAL A 277 -12.54 4.21 -10.57
CA VAL A 277 -12.74 2.76 -10.71
C VAL A 277 -12.66 2.35 -12.18
N GLU A 278 -13.38 3.05 -13.05
CA GLU A 278 -13.39 2.77 -14.49
C GLU A 278 -11.99 2.88 -15.11
N ARG A 279 -11.19 3.86 -14.67
CA ARG A 279 -9.80 4.00 -15.11
C ARG A 279 -8.94 2.81 -14.69
N ILE A 280 -9.06 2.36 -13.44
CA ILE A 280 -8.34 1.16 -12.93
C ILE A 280 -8.77 -0.09 -13.69
N GLU A 281 -10.07 -0.27 -13.93
CA GLU A 281 -10.59 -1.41 -14.70
C GLU A 281 -10.12 -1.39 -16.16
N THR A 282 -10.02 -0.20 -16.77
CA THR A 282 -9.50 -0.04 -18.13
C THR A 282 -8.04 -0.48 -18.20
N LEU A 283 -7.19 0.03 -17.29
CA LEU A 283 -5.80 -0.40 -17.18
C LEU A 283 -5.69 -1.93 -16.96
N ALA A 284 -6.54 -2.49 -16.10
CA ALA A 284 -6.58 -3.92 -15.86
C ALA A 284 -6.98 -4.73 -17.11
N LYS A 285 -7.94 -4.25 -17.92
CA LYS A 285 -8.34 -4.85 -19.20
C LYS A 285 -7.22 -4.80 -20.24
N ASP A 286 -6.42 -3.73 -20.22
CA ASP A 286 -5.23 -3.59 -21.06
C ASP A 286 -4.05 -4.49 -20.60
N GLY A 287 -4.25 -5.25 -19.51
CA GLY A 287 -3.30 -6.23 -18.99
C GLY A 287 -2.37 -5.68 -17.91
N HIS A 288 -2.52 -4.41 -17.50
CA HIS A 288 -1.71 -3.80 -16.46
C HIS A 288 -2.09 -4.30 -15.07
N LYS A 289 -1.07 -4.56 -14.26
CA LYS A 289 -1.24 -4.90 -12.84
C LYS A 289 -1.10 -3.64 -12.01
N VAL A 290 -2.24 -3.06 -11.68
CA VAL A 290 -2.35 -1.74 -11.06
C VAL A 290 -2.23 -1.82 -9.53
N LEU A 291 -1.29 -1.05 -8.98
CA LEU A 291 -1.26 -0.64 -7.59
C LEU A 291 -2.06 0.67 -7.44
N MET A 292 -3.09 0.70 -6.59
CA MET A 292 -3.77 1.94 -6.19
C MET A 292 -3.26 2.42 -4.83
N VAL A 293 -2.83 3.68 -4.75
CA VAL A 293 -2.45 4.35 -3.52
C VAL A 293 -3.44 5.48 -3.22
N GLY A 294 -4.14 5.41 -2.09
CA GLY A 294 -5.23 6.33 -1.78
C GLY A 294 -5.58 6.39 -0.30
N ASP A 295 -6.19 7.49 0.15
CA ASP A 295 -6.63 7.69 1.54
C ASP A 295 -7.99 7.03 1.87
N GLY A 296 -8.64 6.50 0.84
CA GLY A 296 -9.90 5.76 0.90
C GLY A 296 -11.11 6.57 1.40
N LEU A 297 -11.01 7.91 1.50
CA LEU A 297 -12.15 8.76 1.83
C LEU A 297 -13.18 8.75 0.70
N ASN A 298 -12.70 8.94 -0.54
CA ASN A 298 -13.49 8.81 -1.77
C ASN A 298 -13.09 7.61 -2.63
N ASP A 299 -12.02 6.90 -2.23
CA ASP A 299 -11.30 5.98 -3.11
C ASP A 299 -11.41 4.52 -2.70
N THR A 300 -12.22 4.22 -1.69
CA THR A 300 -12.47 2.84 -1.23
C THR A 300 -12.84 1.90 -2.40
N PRO A 301 -13.77 2.25 -3.31
CA PRO A 301 -14.07 1.40 -4.47
C PRO A 301 -12.87 1.21 -5.41
N ALA A 302 -12.06 2.25 -5.60
CA ALA A 302 -10.86 2.20 -6.43
C ALA A 302 -9.77 1.31 -5.80
N LEU A 303 -9.57 1.39 -4.48
CA LEU A 303 -8.65 0.52 -3.73
C LEU A 303 -9.04 -0.96 -3.84
N SER A 304 -10.35 -1.26 -3.85
CA SER A 304 -10.84 -2.65 -3.99
C SER A 304 -10.78 -3.17 -5.44
N ALA A 305 -10.88 -2.30 -6.45
CA ALA A 305 -10.82 -2.68 -7.85
C ALA A 305 -9.37 -2.95 -8.34
N ALA A 306 -8.38 -2.40 -7.65
CA ALA A 306 -6.97 -2.54 -8.02
C ALA A 306 -6.44 -3.97 -7.82
N HIS A 307 -5.35 -4.31 -8.53
CA HIS A 307 -4.66 -5.58 -8.32
C HIS A 307 -4.07 -5.68 -6.91
N VAL A 308 -3.62 -4.55 -6.38
CA VAL A 308 -3.17 -4.39 -5.01
C VAL A 308 -3.38 -2.93 -4.58
N SER A 309 -3.61 -2.71 -3.28
CA SER A 309 -3.86 -1.37 -2.76
C SER A 309 -3.04 -1.04 -1.52
N ILE A 310 -2.68 0.24 -1.39
CA ILE A 310 -1.91 0.75 -0.25
C ILE A 310 -2.56 2.05 0.24
N ALA A 311 -2.78 2.18 1.54
CA ALA A 311 -3.35 3.38 2.14
C ALA A 311 -2.46 3.94 3.27
N PRO A 312 -2.44 5.27 3.50
CA PRO A 312 -1.82 5.85 4.69
C PRO A 312 -2.60 5.48 5.96
N ALA A 313 -1.96 5.45 7.12
CA ALA A 313 -2.67 5.22 8.39
C ALA A 313 -3.59 6.38 8.80
N THR A 314 -3.38 7.56 8.22
CA THR A 314 -4.27 8.72 8.34
C THR A 314 -5.54 8.61 7.47
N ALA A 315 -5.63 7.58 6.62
CA ALA A 315 -6.82 7.25 5.85
C ALA A 315 -8.04 7.04 6.75
N ALA A 316 -9.23 7.26 6.19
CA ALA A 316 -10.49 6.91 6.85
C ALA A 316 -10.51 5.42 7.23
N ASP A 317 -11.20 5.05 8.31
CA ASP A 317 -11.29 3.67 8.79
C ASP A 317 -11.74 2.68 7.70
N ILE A 318 -12.67 3.13 6.85
CA ILE A 318 -13.17 2.37 5.70
C ILE A 318 -12.05 2.15 4.66
N GLY A 319 -11.29 3.21 4.35
CA GLY A 319 -10.13 3.15 3.45
C GLY A 319 -9.04 2.21 3.94
N ARG A 320 -8.72 2.27 5.24
CA ARG A 320 -7.77 1.33 5.86
C ARG A 320 -8.28 -0.10 5.76
N ASN A 321 -9.58 -0.34 5.94
CA ASN A 321 -10.18 -1.67 5.84
C ASN A 321 -10.17 -2.24 4.43
N ALA A 322 -10.29 -1.40 3.40
CA ALA A 322 -10.25 -1.83 2.01
C ALA A 322 -8.83 -2.02 1.44
N ALA A 323 -7.80 -1.41 2.06
CA ALA A 323 -6.43 -1.49 1.57
C ALA A 323 -5.71 -2.78 1.97
N ASP A 324 -4.92 -3.34 1.04
CA ASP A 324 -4.09 -4.53 1.31
C ASP A 324 -2.88 -4.24 2.20
N PHE A 325 -2.29 -3.05 2.05
CA PHE A 325 -1.25 -2.54 2.91
C PHE A 325 -1.65 -1.20 3.53
N VAL A 326 -1.14 -0.96 4.74
CA VAL A 326 -1.29 0.32 5.43
C VAL A 326 0.08 0.80 5.87
N PHE A 327 0.51 1.99 5.43
CA PHE A 327 1.75 2.58 5.93
C PHE A 327 1.45 3.57 7.08
N LEU A 328 2.12 3.35 8.21
CA LEU A 328 1.87 4.01 9.50
C LEU A 328 2.49 5.40 9.62
N ARG A 329 3.50 5.69 8.80
CA ARG A 329 4.23 6.97 8.78
C ARG A 329 3.65 7.89 7.71
N GLU A 330 3.99 9.18 7.77
CA GLU A 330 3.60 10.14 6.72
C GLU A 330 4.44 10.02 5.44
N SER A 331 5.48 9.19 5.44
CA SER A 331 6.43 9.09 4.33
C SER A 331 5.87 8.21 3.20
N LEU A 332 5.79 8.77 1.98
CA LEU A 332 5.40 8.04 0.78
C LEU A 332 6.49 7.07 0.29
N LEU A 333 7.73 7.18 0.79
CA LEU A 333 8.79 6.20 0.56
C LEU A 333 8.44 4.78 1.03
N ALA A 334 7.40 4.63 1.84
CA ALA A 334 6.83 3.34 2.19
C ALA A 334 6.39 2.53 0.96
N VAL A 335 5.86 3.18 -0.07
CA VAL A 335 5.37 2.51 -1.30
C VAL A 335 6.49 1.82 -2.07
N PRO A 336 7.58 2.50 -2.50
CA PRO A 336 8.68 1.82 -3.18
C PRO A 336 9.40 0.80 -2.29
N LEU A 337 9.49 1.03 -0.97
CA LEU A 337 10.05 0.05 -0.04
C LEU A 337 9.21 -1.23 0.00
N ALA A 338 7.87 -1.10 0.06
CA ALA A 338 6.96 -2.25 0.03
C ALA A 338 7.14 -3.08 -1.24
N LEU A 339 7.27 -2.41 -2.39
CA LEU A 339 7.52 -3.05 -3.68
C LEU A 339 8.86 -3.80 -3.70
N ASP A 340 9.95 -3.15 -3.26
CA ASP A 340 11.29 -3.76 -3.23
C ASP A 340 11.33 -5.01 -2.35
N VAL A 341 10.79 -4.93 -1.13
CA VAL A 341 10.74 -6.07 -0.21
C VAL A 341 9.88 -7.19 -0.79
N SER A 342 8.75 -6.88 -1.41
CA SER A 342 7.86 -7.87 -2.04
C SER A 342 8.51 -8.57 -3.23
N ARG A 343 9.22 -7.83 -4.10
CA ARG A 343 9.98 -8.41 -5.22
C ARG A 343 11.11 -9.32 -4.74
N LYS A 344 11.86 -8.89 -3.72
CA LYS A 344 12.92 -9.70 -3.10
C LYS A 344 12.38 -10.96 -2.45
N ALA A 345 11.27 -10.86 -1.70
CA ALA A 345 10.58 -12.01 -1.12
C ALA A 345 10.18 -13.01 -2.22
N GLY A 346 9.58 -12.54 -3.31
CA GLY A 346 9.23 -13.39 -4.45
C GLY A 346 10.44 -14.11 -5.07
N HIS A 347 11.60 -13.45 -5.15
CA HIS A 347 12.83 -14.07 -5.63
C HIS A 347 13.35 -15.17 -4.67
N LEU A 348 13.33 -14.91 -3.36
CA LEU A 348 13.74 -15.89 -2.35
C LEU A 348 12.81 -17.11 -2.32
N ILE A 349 11.50 -16.90 -2.48
CA ILE A 349 10.52 -18.01 -2.60
C ILE A 349 10.86 -18.89 -3.80
N ARG A 350 11.12 -18.29 -4.99
CA ARG A 350 11.51 -19.04 -6.19
C ARG A 350 12.82 -19.80 -5.99
N GLN A 351 13.81 -19.20 -5.32
CA GLN A 351 15.05 -19.88 -4.96
C GLN A 351 14.81 -21.08 -4.05
N ASN A 352 14.01 -20.92 -2.99
CA ASN A 352 13.70 -22.00 -2.05
C ASN A 352 13.00 -23.17 -2.74
N ILE A 353 12.03 -22.87 -3.62
CA ILE A 353 11.34 -23.89 -4.42
C ILE A 353 12.34 -24.58 -5.37
N ALA A 354 13.22 -23.83 -6.04
CA ALA A 354 14.23 -24.41 -6.93
C ALA A 354 15.21 -25.32 -6.17
N ILE A 355 15.69 -24.90 -5.00
CA ILE A 355 16.56 -25.70 -4.13
C ILE A 355 15.85 -27.01 -3.74
N ALA A 356 14.59 -26.94 -3.32
CA ALA A 356 13.82 -28.13 -2.95
C ALA A 356 13.64 -29.11 -4.12
N ILE A 357 13.37 -28.60 -5.34
CA ILE A 357 13.23 -29.42 -6.54
C ILE A 357 14.56 -30.09 -6.93
N VAL A 358 15.65 -29.32 -6.98
CA VAL A 358 16.99 -29.84 -7.34
C VAL A 358 17.46 -30.89 -6.33
N TYR A 359 17.25 -30.63 -5.05
CA TYR A 359 17.54 -31.59 -3.99
C TYR A 359 16.81 -32.92 -4.22
N ASN A 360 15.48 -32.90 -4.41
CA ASN A 360 14.70 -34.11 -4.63
C ASN A 360 15.06 -34.82 -5.94
N ALA A 361 15.36 -34.07 -7.01
CA ALA A 361 15.74 -34.64 -8.30
C ALA A 361 17.04 -35.46 -8.23
N VAL A 362 17.96 -35.12 -7.32
CA VAL A 362 19.23 -35.84 -7.13
C VAL A 362 19.11 -36.91 -6.03
N ALA A 363 18.51 -36.56 -4.90
CA ALA A 363 18.47 -37.41 -3.72
C ALA A 363 17.58 -38.65 -3.89
N VAL A 364 16.44 -38.51 -4.56
CA VAL A 364 15.47 -39.61 -4.74
C VAL A 364 16.04 -40.74 -5.61
N PRO A 365 16.63 -40.49 -6.80
CA PRO A 365 17.27 -41.56 -7.57
C PRO A 365 18.39 -42.28 -6.80
N ILE A 366 19.23 -41.53 -6.07
CA ILE A 366 20.31 -42.12 -5.25
C ILE A 366 19.74 -43.06 -4.19
N ALA A 367 18.62 -42.69 -3.56
CA ALA A 367 17.94 -43.54 -2.60
C ALA A 367 17.32 -44.78 -3.27
N ILE A 368 16.66 -44.65 -4.43
CA ILE A 368 16.08 -45.78 -5.17
C ILE A 368 17.17 -46.79 -5.58
N LEU A 369 18.35 -46.30 -5.99
CA LEU A 369 19.51 -47.13 -6.31
C LEU A 369 20.15 -47.80 -5.08
N GLY A 370 19.65 -47.55 -3.87
CA GLY A 370 20.15 -48.15 -2.64
C GLY A 370 21.48 -47.58 -2.15
N HIS A 371 21.90 -46.41 -2.65
CA HIS A 371 23.14 -45.74 -2.24
C HIS A 371 22.96 -44.80 -1.04
N ALA A 372 21.72 -44.52 -0.62
CA ALA A 372 21.43 -43.71 0.55
C ALA A 372 20.96 -44.58 1.73
N THR A 373 21.59 -44.42 2.89
CA THR A 373 21.09 -45.00 4.14
C THR A 373 19.98 -44.12 4.75
N PRO A 374 19.09 -44.68 5.59
CA PRO A 374 18.10 -43.88 6.33
C PRO A 374 18.71 -42.72 7.12
N LEU A 375 19.91 -42.91 7.69
CA LEU A 375 20.64 -41.86 8.39
C LEU A 375 21.06 -40.72 7.46
N LEU A 376 21.62 -41.04 6.29
CA LEU A 376 22.02 -40.04 5.31
C LEU A 376 20.81 -39.26 4.79
N ALA A 377 19.70 -39.95 4.53
CA ALA A 377 18.43 -39.35 4.13
C ALA A 377 17.92 -38.34 5.18
N ALA A 378 17.98 -38.69 6.46
CA ALA A 378 17.56 -37.81 7.55
C ALA A 378 18.44 -36.55 7.64
N ILE A 379 19.77 -36.70 7.58
CA ILE A 379 20.71 -35.56 7.61
C ILE A 379 20.45 -34.62 6.43
N ALA A 380 20.28 -35.18 5.23
CA ALA A 380 20.06 -34.44 4.00
C ALA A 380 18.75 -33.62 4.06
N MET A 381 17.67 -34.20 4.60
CA MET A 381 16.38 -33.53 4.80
C MET A 381 16.48 -32.35 5.79
N SER A 382 17.18 -32.55 6.92
CA SER A 382 17.40 -31.50 7.91
C SER A 382 18.25 -30.36 7.33
N ALA A 383 19.33 -30.68 6.61
CA ALA A 383 20.18 -29.69 5.96
C ALA A 383 19.42 -28.82 4.94
N SER A 384 18.56 -29.44 4.12
CA SER A 384 17.71 -28.73 3.16
C SER A 384 16.78 -27.71 3.85
N SER A 385 16.19 -28.09 4.98
CA SER A 385 15.30 -27.20 5.74
C SER A 385 16.05 -26.00 6.33
N VAL A 386 17.25 -26.24 6.87
CA VAL A 386 18.15 -25.17 7.38
C VAL A 386 18.57 -24.23 6.26
N LEU A 387 18.89 -24.75 5.07
CA LEU A 387 19.25 -23.93 3.91
C LEU A 387 18.11 -23.02 3.47
N VAL A 388 16.88 -23.53 3.40
CA VAL A 388 15.68 -22.74 3.06
C VAL A 388 15.42 -21.63 4.07
N ILE A 389 15.55 -21.93 5.37
CA ILE A 389 15.41 -20.94 6.45
C ILE A 389 16.53 -19.89 6.35
N GLY A 390 17.78 -20.31 6.19
CA GLY A 390 18.92 -19.42 6.02
C GLY A 390 18.78 -18.50 4.81
N ASN A 391 18.28 -19.02 3.69
CA ASN A 391 18.04 -18.24 2.49
C ASN A 391 16.93 -17.20 2.71
N ALA A 392 15.85 -17.54 3.41
CA ALA A 392 14.79 -16.61 3.78
C ALA A 392 15.31 -15.47 4.67
N LEU A 393 16.19 -15.76 5.61
CA LEU A 393 16.79 -14.78 6.51
C LEU A 393 17.69 -13.76 5.79
N ARG A 394 18.18 -14.03 4.57
CA ARG A 394 18.94 -13.05 3.77
C ARG A 394 18.16 -11.77 3.53
N LEU A 395 16.83 -11.82 3.61
CA LEU A 395 15.99 -10.63 3.51
C LEU A 395 16.27 -9.60 4.62
N HIS A 396 16.84 -9.98 5.78
CA HIS A 396 17.29 -9.01 6.80
C HIS A 396 18.55 -8.23 6.38
N GLY A 397 19.49 -8.86 5.65
CA GLY A 397 20.78 -8.25 5.30
C GLY A 397 20.70 -7.14 4.23
N PHE A 398 19.63 -7.11 3.44
CA PHE A 398 19.47 -6.13 2.35
C PHE A 398 19.05 -4.72 2.82
N GLY A 399 18.76 -4.51 4.11
CA GLY A 399 18.31 -3.21 4.65
C GLY A 399 19.43 -2.25 5.02
N ALA A 400 20.59 -2.75 5.48
CA ALA A 400 21.68 -1.87 5.91
C ALA A 400 22.31 -1.12 4.73
N ASN A 401 22.49 -1.79 3.58
CA ASN A 401 23.22 -1.21 2.46
C ASN A 401 22.41 -0.25 1.58
N ALA A 402 21.09 -0.44 1.43
CA ALA A 402 20.27 0.40 0.56
C ALA A 402 19.97 1.77 1.20
N THR A 403 19.67 1.79 2.50
CA THR A 403 19.43 3.04 3.24
C THR A 403 20.71 3.87 3.37
N LEU A 404 21.86 3.23 3.60
CA LEU A 404 23.17 3.90 3.60
C LEU A 404 23.53 4.47 2.23
N GLN A 405 23.24 3.75 1.13
CA GLN A 405 23.52 4.26 -0.21
C GLN A 405 22.61 5.44 -0.60
N VAL A 406 21.33 5.42 -0.22
CA VAL A 406 20.41 6.54 -0.48
C VAL A 406 20.78 7.78 0.35
N ILE A 407 21.10 7.60 1.65
CA ILE A 407 21.56 8.69 2.52
C ILE A 407 22.90 9.26 2.03
N GLN A 408 23.85 8.43 1.57
CA GLN A 408 25.10 8.92 0.98
C GLN A 408 24.90 9.66 -0.35
N LYS A 409 23.93 9.25 -1.18
CA LYS A 409 23.63 9.93 -2.44
C LYS A 409 22.96 11.28 -2.23
N VAL A 410 22.01 11.36 -1.30
CA VAL A 410 21.34 12.62 -0.93
C VAL A 410 22.29 13.57 -0.19
N GLY A 411 23.15 13.05 0.69
CA GLY A 411 24.16 13.82 1.39
C GLY A 411 25.24 14.42 0.48
N ARG A 412 25.59 13.75 -0.63
CA ARG A 412 26.55 14.30 -1.62
C ARG A 412 25.96 15.41 -2.49
N SER A 413 24.67 15.38 -2.78
CA SER A 413 24.01 16.44 -3.56
C SER A 413 23.89 17.76 -2.79
N ALA A 414 23.71 17.69 -1.46
CA ALA A 414 23.60 18.86 -0.59
C ALA A 414 24.93 19.60 -0.37
N VAL A 415 26.07 18.93 -0.53
CA VAL A 415 27.41 19.54 -0.35
C VAL A 415 27.91 20.22 -1.64
N SER A 416 27.29 19.97 -2.80
CA SER A 416 27.72 20.61 -4.07
C SER A 416 27.09 21.98 -4.35
N TYR A 417 26.19 22.47 -3.49
CA TYR A 417 25.55 23.79 -3.62
C TYR A 417 26.06 24.83 -2.60
N SER A 418 27.12 24.51 -1.84
CA SER A 418 27.74 25.41 -0.86
C SER A 418 29.24 25.58 -1.07
N ALA A 419 29.69 25.67 -2.33
CA ALA A 419 31.05 26.08 -2.68
C ALA A 419 30.98 27.22 -3.70
#